data_AF-A0A7K0RJ56-F1
#
_entry.id   AF-A0A7K0RJ56-F1
#
_cell.length_a   1.000
_cell.length_b   1.000
_cell.length_c   1.000
_cell.angle_alpha   90.00
_cell.angle_beta   90.00
_cell.angle_gamma   90.00
#
_symmetry.space_group_name_H-M   'P 1'
#
loop_
_entity.id
_entity.type
_entity.pdbx_description
1 polymer ?
#
loop_
_entity_poly.entity_id
_entity_poly.type
_entity_poly.pdbx_seq_one_letter_code
_entity_poly.pdbx_strand_id
1 'polypeptide(L)'
;MTMIAMSIYNLVLWIHVAAVVIAFGAPFIYPLILARITANNPEALPGVYNAMVHAGRTLISGAYLVLFLAGAYLATDGDLWSASWVSASLLILIVVIGLSHGVSLPTEKKLSAMASEELAARGAGGAITFSAEYEQSYRKLNVVGAITNVLVLIALLLMVIQPS
;
A
#
# COMPACT_ATOMS: atom_id res chain seq x y z
N MET A 1 -14.66 -1.90 -39.72
CA MET A 1 -14.13 -1.25 -38.50
C MET A 1 -15.19 -1.32 -37.43
N THR A 2 -15.08 -2.25 -36.48
CA THR A 2 -15.95 -2.30 -35.30
C THR A 2 -15.52 -1.17 -34.36
N MET A 3 -16.36 -0.15 -34.20
CA MET A 3 -16.20 0.78 -33.08
C MET A 3 -16.44 -0.01 -31.80
N ILE A 4 -15.43 -0.09 -30.92
CA ILE A 4 -15.60 -0.65 -29.58
C ILE A 4 -16.50 0.35 -28.84
N ALA A 5 -17.80 0.05 -28.73
CA ALA A 5 -18.66 0.76 -27.81
C ALA A 5 -18.24 0.36 -26.39
N MET A 6 -17.53 1.25 -25.71
CA MET A 6 -17.17 1.05 -24.31
C MET A 6 -18.44 1.14 -23.46
N SER A 7 -18.85 0.03 -22.85
CA SER A 7 -19.92 0.05 -21.86
C SER A 7 -19.45 0.77 -20.59
N ILE A 8 -20.39 1.32 -19.83
CA ILE A 8 -20.10 1.90 -18.51
C ILE A 8 -19.45 0.85 -17.61
N TYR A 9 -19.93 -0.40 -17.66
CA TYR A 9 -19.32 -1.52 -16.95
C TYR A 9 -17.82 -1.68 -17.27
N ASN A 10 -17.44 -1.72 -18.55
CA ASN A 10 -16.05 -1.87 -18.95
C ASN A 10 -15.18 -0.68 -18.54
N LEU A 11 -15.73 0.54 -18.56
CA LEU A 11 -15.04 1.73 -18.08
C LEU A 11 -14.78 1.65 -16.57
N VAL A 12 -15.79 1.27 -15.77
CA VAL A 12 -15.65 1.16 -14.31
C VAL A 12 -14.74 0.00 -13.93
N LEU A 13 -14.79 -1.11 -14.66
CA LEU A 13 -13.86 -2.23 -14.50
C LEU A 13 -12.42 -1.78 -14.71
N TRP A 14 -12.16 -1.02 -15.77
CA TRP A 14 -10.83 -0.45 -16.00
C TRP A 14 -10.40 0.49 -14.86
N ILE A 15 -11.29 1.35 -14.37
CA ILE A 15 -11.02 2.24 -13.21
C ILE A 15 -10.67 1.42 -11.96
N HIS A 16 -11.42 0.34 -11.69
CA HIS A 16 -11.17 -0.54 -10.56
C HIS A 16 -9.77 -1.17 -10.63
N VAL A 17 -9.42 -1.76 -11.79
CA VAL A 17 -8.11 -2.37 -12.00
C VAL A 17 -6.98 -1.34 -11.93
N ALA A 18 -7.17 -0.13 -12.50
CA ALA A 18 -6.19 0.95 -12.39
C ALA A 18 -5.98 1.37 -10.93
N ALA A 19 -7.04 1.46 -10.13
CA ALA A 19 -6.97 1.77 -8.71
C ALA A 19 -6.22 0.69 -7.92
N VAL A 20 -6.39 -0.60 -8.23
CA VAL A 20 -5.58 -1.70 -7.66
C VAL A 20 -4.10 -1.45 -7.90
N VAL A 21 -3.69 -1.15 -9.14
CA VAL A 21 -2.28 -0.93 -9.49
C VAL A 21 -1.68 0.26 -8.72
N ILE A 22 -2.42 1.37 -8.65
CA ILE A 22 -1.97 2.58 -7.94
C ILE A 22 -1.88 2.34 -6.44
N ALA A 23 -2.88 1.69 -5.85
CA ALA A 23 -2.96 1.46 -4.42
C ALA A 23 -1.88 0.49 -3.92
N PHE A 24 -1.58 -0.56 -4.70
CA PHE A 24 -0.78 -1.68 -4.22
C PHE A 24 0.59 -1.83 -4.86
N GLY A 25 0.99 -1.00 -5.83
CA GLY A 25 2.36 -1.04 -6.36
C GLY A 25 3.43 -0.65 -5.34
N ALA A 26 3.13 0.36 -4.50
CA ALA A 26 4.04 0.89 -3.49
C ALA A 26 4.50 -0.14 -2.43
N PRO A 27 3.60 -0.93 -1.81
CA PRO A 27 3.96 -2.00 -0.87
C PRO A 27 4.99 -3.04 -1.37
N PHE A 28 5.07 -3.29 -2.69
CA PHE A 28 6.09 -4.20 -3.25
C PHE A 28 7.47 -3.55 -3.41
N ILE A 29 7.51 -2.25 -3.73
CA ILE A 29 8.77 -1.56 -4.03
C ILE A 29 9.41 -0.92 -2.79
N TYR A 30 8.62 -0.47 -1.81
CA TYR A 30 9.13 0.22 -0.62
C TYR A 30 10.14 -0.59 0.19
N PRO A 31 9.95 -1.89 0.47
CA PRO A 31 10.96 -2.67 1.19
C PRO A 31 12.30 -2.73 0.46
N LEU A 32 12.28 -2.80 -0.88
CA LEU A 32 13.49 -2.83 -1.70
C LEU A 32 14.23 -1.48 -1.67
N ILE A 33 13.48 -0.38 -1.78
CA ILE A 33 14.03 0.97 -1.66
C ILE A 33 14.63 1.18 -0.28
N LEU A 34 13.87 0.87 0.79
CA LEU A 34 14.32 1.04 2.16
C LEU A 34 15.57 0.21 2.45
N ALA A 35 15.61 -1.07 2.07
CA ALA A 35 16.79 -1.91 2.25
C ALA A 35 18.04 -1.32 1.56
N ARG A 36 17.89 -0.81 0.32
CA ARG A 36 18.99 -0.19 -0.42
C ARG A 36 19.45 1.12 0.23
N ILE A 37 18.51 1.97 0.64
CA ILE A 37 18.81 3.27 1.24
C ILE A 37 19.45 3.10 2.62
N THR A 38 18.89 2.24 3.49
CA THR A 38 19.47 1.95 4.80
C THR A 38 20.91 1.45 4.70
N ALA A 39 21.23 0.63 3.69
CA ALA A 39 22.57 0.09 3.53
C ALA A 39 23.59 1.06 2.92
N ASN A 40 23.17 2.00 2.07
CA ASN A 40 24.12 2.79 1.25
C ASN A 40 24.06 4.30 1.50
N ASN A 41 22.87 4.84 1.80
CA ASN A 41 22.64 6.28 1.98
C ASN A 41 21.65 6.52 3.13
N PRO A 42 21.95 6.06 4.37
CA PRO A 42 21.00 6.10 5.48
C PRO A 42 20.55 7.54 5.85
N GLU A 43 21.33 8.56 5.49
CA GLU A 43 20.97 9.97 5.63
C GLU A 43 19.74 10.39 4.80
N ALA A 44 19.37 9.63 3.75
CA ALA A 44 18.18 9.91 2.96
C ALA A 44 16.88 9.36 3.60
N LEU A 45 16.97 8.50 4.62
CA LEU A 45 15.82 7.83 5.23
C LEU A 45 14.73 8.78 5.73
N PRO A 46 15.02 9.91 6.40
CA PRO A 46 13.97 10.86 6.80
C PRO A 46 13.15 11.37 5.62
N GLY A 47 13.80 11.70 4.50
CA GLY A 47 13.13 12.15 3.29
C GLY A 47 12.28 11.06 2.66
N VAL A 48 12.79 9.83 2.60
CA VAL A 48 12.08 8.67 2.05
C VAL A 48 10.83 8.35 2.87
N TYR A 49 10.92 8.28 4.19
CA TYR A 49 9.74 8.03 5.04
C TYR A 49 8.70 9.13 4.92
N ASN A 50 9.11 10.41 4.86
CA ASN A 50 8.17 11.51 4.64
C ASN A 50 7.45 11.40 3.29
N ALA A 51 8.16 11.01 2.23
CA ALA A 51 7.57 10.78 0.92
C ALA A 51 6.57 9.62 0.94
N MET A 52 6.90 8.51 1.63
CA MET A 52 6.00 7.37 1.84
C MET A 52 4.74 7.78 2.60
N VAL A 53 4.87 8.54 3.69
CA VAL A 53 3.73 9.06 4.47
C VAL A 53 2.84 9.97 3.63
N HIS A 54 3.44 10.84 2.82
CA HIS A 54 2.70 11.72 1.93
C HIS A 54 1.92 10.91 0.89
N ALA A 55 2.59 10.02 0.15
CA ALA A 55 1.96 9.15 -0.84
C ALA A 55 0.85 8.29 -0.22
N GLY A 56 1.09 7.75 0.98
CA GLY A 56 0.14 6.97 1.75
C GLY A 56 -1.14 7.74 2.07
N ARG A 57 -1.02 9.01 2.52
CA ARG A 57 -2.15 9.87 2.89
C ARG A 57 -2.91 10.46 1.70
N THR A 58 -2.24 10.66 0.57
CA THR A 58 -2.84 11.28 -0.61
C THR A 58 -3.21 10.22 -1.63
N LEU A 59 -2.25 9.84 -2.48
CA LEU A 59 -2.46 8.98 -3.65
C LEU A 59 -3.01 7.60 -3.26
N ILE A 60 -2.41 6.92 -2.29
CA ILE A 60 -2.78 5.55 -1.92
C ILE A 60 -4.15 5.54 -1.22
N SER A 61 -4.38 6.45 -0.27
CA SER A 61 -5.70 6.60 0.38
C SER A 61 -6.81 6.92 -0.62
N GLY A 62 -6.54 7.81 -1.58
CA GLY A 62 -7.48 8.13 -2.66
C GLY A 62 -7.74 6.92 -3.57
N ALA A 63 -6.70 6.16 -3.91
CA ALA A 63 -6.84 4.95 -4.70
C ALA A 63 -7.65 3.87 -3.97
N TYR A 64 -7.53 3.72 -2.64
CA TYR A 64 -8.41 2.83 -1.87
C TYR A 64 -9.88 3.22 -1.96
N LEU A 65 -10.18 4.52 -1.87
CA LEU A 65 -11.56 5.01 -2.01
C LEU A 65 -12.12 4.70 -3.41
N VAL A 66 -11.36 5.02 -4.46
CA VAL A 66 -11.77 4.75 -5.85
C VAL A 66 -11.94 3.24 -6.07
N LEU A 67 -11.01 2.43 -5.56
CA LEU A 67 -11.06 0.97 -5.63
C LEU A 67 -12.33 0.43 -5.01
N PHE A 68 -12.67 0.87 -3.79
CA PHE A 68 -13.89 0.47 -3.09
C PHE A 68 -15.15 0.87 -3.84
N LEU A 69 -15.25 2.14 -4.26
CA LEU A 69 -16.45 2.65 -4.95
C LEU A 69 -16.66 1.97 -6.31
N ALA A 70 -15.60 1.80 -7.10
CA ALA A 70 -15.67 1.10 -8.38
C ALA A 70 -16.03 -0.39 -8.18
N GLY A 71 -15.45 -1.04 -7.16
CA GLY A 71 -15.76 -2.44 -6.84
C GLY A 71 -17.21 -2.63 -6.41
N ALA A 72 -17.74 -1.73 -5.56
CA ALA A 72 -19.12 -1.75 -5.12
C ALA A 72 -20.11 -1.52 -6.28
N TYR A 73 -19.77 -0.63 -7.22
CA TYR A 73 -20.55 -0.46 -8.45
C TYR A 73 -20.58 -1.76 -9.27
N LEU A 74 -19.41 -2.37 -9.55
CA LEU A 74 -19.34 -3.61 -10.33
C LEU A 74 -20.09 -4.77 -9.68
N ALA A 75 -20.02 -4.90 -8.36
CA ALA A 75 -20.76 -5.91 -7.62
C ALA A 75 -22.28 -5.67 -7.68
N THR A 76 -22.72 -4.42 -7.68
CA THR A 76 -24.15 -4.07 -7.78
C THR A 76 -24.68 -4.29 -9.20
N ASP A 77 -23.95 -3.82 -10.21
CA ASP A 77 -24.34 -3.93 -11.62
C ASP A 77 -24.36 -5.41 -12.08
N GLY A 78 -23.46 -6.23 -11.54
CA GLY A 78 -23.40 -7.67 -11.82
C GLY A 78 -24.20 -8.58 -10.87
N ASP A 79 -24.94 -8.05 -9.89
CA ASP A 79 -25.62 -8.84 -8.85
C ASP A 79 -24.71 -9.84 -8.09
N LEU A 80 -23.47 -9.44 -7.82
CA LEU A 80 -22.40 -10.30 -7.29
C LEU A 80 -22.26 -10.23 -5.76
N TRP A 81 -23.11 -9.51 -5.06
CA TRP A 81 -22.98 -9.34 -3.60
C TRP A 81 -23.10 -10.65 -2.82
N SER A 82 -23.81 -11.65 -3.37
CA SER A 82 -23.92 -12.99 -2.79
C SER A 82 -22.69 -13.87 -3.07
N ALA A 83 -21.79 -13.45 -3.97
CA ALA A 83 -20.61 -14.21 -4.31
C ALA A 83 -19.59 -14.17 -3.18
N SER A 84 -19.16 -15.34 -2.73
CA SER A 84 -18.22 -15.50 -1.63
C SER A 84 -16.88 -14.78 -1.87
N TRP A 85 -16.41 -14.75 -3.11
CA TRP A 85 -15.17 -14.06 -3.49
C TRP A 85 -15.27 -12.53 -3.38
N VAL A 86 -16.45 -11.93 -3.59
CA VAL A 86 -16.68 -10.49 -3.40
C VAL A 86 -16.58 -10.14 -1.92
N SER A 87 -17.26 -10.91 -1.06
CA SER A 87 -17.21 -10.69 0.39
C SER A 87 -15.81 -10.90 0.97
N ALA A 88 -15.11 -11.96 0.53
CA ALA A 88 -13.73 -12.23 0.95
C ALA A 88 -12.76 -11.12 0.50
N SER A 89 -12.87 -10.65 -0.75
CA SER A 89 -12.03 -9.57 -1.27
C SER A 89 -12.31 -8.23 -0.60
N LEU A 90 -13.58 -7.93 -0.30
CA LEU A 90 -13.96 -6.74 0.45
C LEU A 90 -13.42 -6.76 1.88
N LEU A 91 -13.49 -7.91 2.57
CA LEU A 91 -12.89 -8.07 3.89
C LEU A 91 -11.38 -7.85 3.84
N ILE A 92 -10.69 -8.41 2.83
CA ILE A 92 -9.27 -8.18 2.62
C ILE A 92 -8.98 -6.69 2.44
N LEU A 93 -9.75 -5.98 1.60
CA LEU A 93 -9.58 -4.53 1.40
C LEU A 93 -9.70 -3.76 2.72
N ILE A 94 -10.72 -4.07 3.53
CA ILE A 94 -10.92 -3.44 4.85
C ILE A 94 -9.70 -3.69 5.76
N VAL A 95 -9.20 -4.92 5.82
CA VAL A 95 -8.01 -5.27 6.61
C VAL A 95 -6.79 -4.50 6.12
N VAL A 96 -6.57 -4.42 4.81
CA VAL A 96 -5.42 -3.70 4.24
C VAL A 96 -5.50 -2.20 4.51
N ILE A 97 -6.67 -1.57 4.36
CA ILE A 97 -6.88 -0.17 4.75
C ILE A 97 -6.58 0.02 6.24
N GLY A 98 -7.07 -0.88 7.08
CA GLY A 98 -6.82 -0.89 8.52
C GLY A 98 -5.32 -1.01 8.87
N LEU A 99 -4.59 -1.91 8.22
CA LEU A 99 -3.14 -2.06 8.39
C LEU A 99 -2.40 -0.80 7.90
N SER A 100 -2.78 -0.28 6.74
CA SER A 100 -2.16 0.92 6.15
C SER A 100 -2.32 2.15 7.05
N HIS A 101 -3.55 2.47 7.46
CA HIS A 101 -3.85 3.68 8.24
C HIS A 101 -3.59 3.52 9.74
N GLY A 102 -3.84 2.32 10.29
CA GLY A 102 -3.68 2.04 11.71
C GLY A 102 -2.26 1.64 12.11
N VAL A 103 -1.45 1.12 11.19
CA VAL A 103 -0.13 0.57 11.51
C VAL A 103 0.99 1.16 10.65
N SER A 104 0.93 1.03 9.32
CA SER A 104 2.03 1.47 8.43
C SER A 104 2.27 2.97 8.51
N LEU A 105 1.26 3.79 8.23
CA LEU A 105 1.38 5.26 8.24
C LEU A 105 1.87 5.84 9.58
N PRO A 106 1.37 5.40 10.75
CA PRO A 106 1.94 5.81 12.03
C PRO A 106 3.39 5.36 12.23
N THR A 107 3.72 4.13 11.81
CA THR A 107 5.07 3.57 11.97
C THR A 107 6.07 4.30 11.08
N GLU A 108 5.71 4.63 9.84
CA GLU A 108 6.53 5.41 8.91
C GLU A 108 6.83 6.82 9.45
N LYS A 109 5.83 7.50 10.03
CA LYS A 109 6.06 8.81 10.68
C LYS A 109 7.02 8.70 11.86
N LYS A 110 6.84 7.67 12.68
CA LYS A 110 7.72 7.40 13.82
C LYS A 110 9.15 7.14 13.35
N LEU A 111 9.33 6.29 12.33
CA LEU A 111 10.63 6.00 11.72
C LEU A 111 11.26 7.25 11.10
N SER A 112 10.48 8.12 10.47
CA SER A 112 10.96 9.41 9.97
C SER A 112 11.51 10.30 11.07
N ALA A 113 10.80 10.40 12.21
CA ALA A 113 11.23 11.20 13.34
C ALA A 113 12.53 10.65 13.95
N MET A 114 12.55 9.35 14.27
CA MET A 114 13.74 8.69 14.84
C MET A 114 14.96 8.80 13.90
N ALA A 115 14.77 8.55 12.60
CA ALA A 115 15.86 8.70 11.61
C ALA A 115 16.39 10.15 11.55
N SER A 116 15.53 11.15 11.75
CA SER A 116 15.94 12.56 11.75
C SER A 116 16.76 12.90 12.99
N GLU A 117 16.32 12.42 14.15
CA GLU A 117 17.01 12.59 15.43
C GLU A 117 18.39 11.91 15.43
N GLU A 118 18.45 10.66 14.96
CA GLU A 118 19.70 9.90 14.87
C GLU A 118 20.66 10.48 13.83
N LEU A 119 20.15 11.00 12.71
CA LEU A 119 20.94 11.75 11.72
C LEU A 119 21.53 13.02 12.34
N ALA A 120 20.75 13.76 13.15
CA ALA A 120 21.23 14.96 13.84
C ALA A 120 22.26 14.63 14.93
N ALA A 121 22.07 13.52 15.64
CA ALA A 121 22.95 13.09 16.73
C ALA A 121 24.34 12.61 16.25
N ARG A 122 24.47 12.16 14.99
CA ARG A 122 25.74 11.64 14.46
C ARG A 122 26.87 12.70 14.38
N GLY A 123 26.54 14.00 14.42
CA GLY A 123 27.48 15.09 14.18
C GLY A 123 27.97 15.16 12.73
N ALA A 124 28.99 16.00 12.47
CA ALA A 124 29.54 16.17 11.12
C ALA A 124 30.38 14.95 10.70
N GLY A 125 29.74 13.98 10.03
CA GLY A 125 30.42 12.85 9.36
C GLY A 125 30.46 11.53 10.13
N GLY A 126 29.86 11.44 11.31
CA GLY A 126 29.72 10.17 12.03
C GLY A 126 28.77 9.18 11.33
N ALA A 127 28.95 7.88 11.59
CA ALA A 127 28.01 6.85 11.14
C ALA A 127 26.67 7.00 11.89
N ILE A 128 25.56 6.81 11.19
CA ILE A 128 24.23 6.78 11.82
C ILE A 128 24.12 5.48 12.60
N THR A 129 23.77 5.57 13.88
CA THR A 129 23.53 4.41 14.74
C THR A 129 22.05 4.35 15.04
N PHE A 130 21.36 3.37 14.46
CA PHE A 130 19.94 3.15 14.70
C PHE A 130 19.72 2.54 16.09
N SER A 131 18.76 3.10 16.81
CA SER A 131 18.33 2.59 18.11
C SER A 131 17.62 1.22 17.99
N ALA A 132 17.60 0.46 19.08
CA ALA A 132 16.84 -0.80 19.13
C ALA A 132 15.34 -0.58 18.86
N GLU A 133 14.81 0.57 19.26
CA GLU A 133 13.42 0.97 18.99
C GLU A 133 13.19 1.24 17.50
N TYR A 134 14.13 1.90 16.82
CA TYR A 134 14.10 2.06 15.37
C TYR A 134 14.03 0.71 14.66
N GLU A 135 14.95 -0.20 14.99
CA GLU A 135 15.02 -1.53 14.38
C GLU A 135 13.75 -2.35 14.61
N GLN A 136 13.15 -2.26 15.81
CA GLN A 136 11.88 -2.90 16.12
C GLN A 136 10.74 -2.32 15.26
N SER A 137 10.65 -1.00 15.14
CA SER A 137 9.65 -0.32 14.31
C SER A 137 9.84 -0.63 12.82
N TYR A 138 11.08 -0.69 12.35
CA TYR A 138 11.41 -1.04 10.97
C TYR A 138 11.01 -2.48 10.64
N ARG A 139 11.33 -3.44 11.52
CA ARG A 139 10.87 -4.83 11.40
C ARG A 139 9.35 -4.94 11.39
N LYS A 140 8.66 -4.20 12.27
CA LYS A 140 7.20 -4.16 12.31
C LYS A 140 6.62 -3.69 10.97
N LEU A 141 7.17 -2.61 10.40
CA LEU A 141 6.75 -2.08 9.09
C LEU A 141 6.91 -3.15 7.99
N ASN A 142 8.05 -3.83 7.94
CA ASN A 142 8.31 -4.87 6.95
C ASN A 142 7.37 -6.07 7.08
N VAL A 143 7.08 -6.53 8.30
CA VAL A 143 6.13 -7.63 8.55
C VAL A 143 4.73 -7.26 8.08
N VAL A 144 4.26 -6.06 8.42
CA VAL A 144 2.94 -5.56 7.99
C VAL A 144 2.87 -5.39 6.48
N GLY A 145 3.96 -4.92 5.85
CA GLY A 145 4.09 -4.85 4.40
C GLY A 145 3.98 -6.22 3.73
N ALA A 146 4.69 -7.23 4.27
CA ALA A 146 4.62 -8.60 3.76
C ALA A 146 3.21 -9.20 3.89
N ILE A 147 2.55 -9.00 5.03
CA ILE A 147 1.15 -9.44 5.24
C ILE A 147 0.23 -8.75 4.22
N THR A 148 0.37 -7.44 4.05
CA THR A 148 -0.41 -6.66 3.08
C THR A 148 -0.22 -7.21 1.66
N ASN A 149 1.02 -7.46 1.24
CA ASN A 149 1.31 -7.99 -0.09
C ASN A 149 0.67 -9.36 -0.32
N VAL A 150 0.75 -10.27 0.66
CA VAL A 150 0.11 -11.59 0.57
C VAL A 150 -1.41 -11.46 0.47
N LEU A 151 -2.02 -10.61 1.29
CA LEU A 151 -3.46 -10.36 1.27
C LEU A 151 -3.92 -9.82 -0.09
N VAL A 152 -3.19 -8.86 -0.67
CA VAL A 152 -3.49 -8.31 -2.00
C VAL A 152 -3.39 -9.38 -3.08
N LEU A 153 -2.37 -10.24 -3.04
CA LEU A 153 -2.23 -11.35 -3.99
C LEU A 153 -3.36 -12.37 -3.86
N ILE A 154 -3.83 -12.64 -2.64
CA ILE A 154 -5.00 -13.51 -2.40
C ILE A 154 -6.26 -12.87 -3.00
N ALA A 155 -6.52 -11.58 -2.73
CA ALA A 155 -7.67 -10.89 -3.31
C ALA A 155 -7.63 -10.89 -4.84
N LEU A 156 -6.46 -10.62 -5.43
CA LEU A 156 -6.27 -10.70 -6.88
C LEU A 156 -6.53 -12.11 -7.41
N LEU A 157 -6.01 -13.14 -6.75
CA LEU A 157 -6.26 -14.52 -7.14
C LEU A 157 -7.75 -14.83 -7.15
N LEU A 158 -8.46 -14.50 -6.06
CA LEU A 158 -9.92 -14.70 -5.93
C LEU A 158 -10.70 -14.05 -7.07
N MET A 159 -10.33 -12.82 -7.46
CA MET A 159 -10.96 -12.10 -8.57
C MET A 159 -10.64 -12.73 -9.95
N VAL A 160 -9.44 -13.28 -10.12
CA VAL A 160 -9.01 -13.88 -11.40
C VAL A 160 -9.64 -15.26 -11.63
N ILE A 161 -9.76 -16.08 -10.59
CA ILE A 161 -10.27 -17.47 -10.74
C ILE A 161 -11.80 -17.56 -10.80
N GLN A 162 -12.53 -16.50 -10.45
CA GLN A 162 -13.99 -16.48 -10.46
C GLN A 162 -14.58 -15.38 -11.37
N PRO A 163 -14.23 -15.30 -12.68
CA PRO A 163 -14.77 -14.27 -13.55
C PRO A 163 -15.99 -14.79 -14.32
N SER A 164 -17.08 -15.10 -13.63
CA SER A 164 -18.43 -15.29 -14.21
C SER A 164 -19.44 -15.62 -13.14
#